data_AF-A0A917BEJ6-F1
#
_entry.id   AF-A0A917BEJ6-F1
#
_cell.length_a   1.000
_cell.length_b   1.000
_cell.length_c   1.000
_cell.angle_alpha   90.00
_cell.angle_beta   90.00
_cell.angle_gamma   90.00
#
_symmetry.space_group_name_H-M   'P 1'
#
loop_
_entity.id
_entity.type
_entity.pdbx_description
1 polymer ?
#
loop_
_entity_poly.entity_id
_entity_poly.type
_entity_poly.pdbx_seq_one_letter_code
_entity_poly.pdbx_strand_id
1 'polypeptide(L)'
;MLTTRRAFLTLAAGSGLMALAGCAALSASGEESRAGTPTPTLSAGPAVTAASVAIGSLSGGTTVRLTGSSLAEVVGVTVGANPAASIALIDANTVSFVTPAAVDYQPANAPITLTQADGTVIDTAKQFSYQAVTSVDKQLQYAFTYWQNYNLAEWGIFSDNDCGNFVNQTLVARGWAQNTDWYSDYVSNGDYSLSWIRGTEMDDYLASRPDTTRLELADRARLKIGDVVMFDWDPQNNNGPDHTMVVSRVVPNDDGSISIKLVGHTVDAQYRDLDQAITVDNPGGTAHFYSIA
;
A
#
# COMPACT_ATOMS: atom_id res chain seq x y z
N MET A 1 3.49 44.52 -27.30
CA MET A 1 3.34 45.09 -28.66
C MET A 1 4.58 44.74 -29.47
N LEU A 2 4.53 43.73 -30.34
CA LEU A 2 4.84 43.81 -31.78
C LEU A 2 4.67 42.41 -32.39
N THR A 3 3.77 42.36 -33.35
CA THR A 3 3.38 41.28 -34.26
C THR A 3 4.51 40.80 -35.17
N THR A 4 4.51 39.53 -35.62
CA THR A 4 4.29 39.21 -37.05
C THR A 4 4.07 37.72 -37.36
N ARG A 5 3.16 37.52 -38.33
CA ARG A 5 2.66 36.28 -38.93
C ARG A 5 3.69 35.59 -39.85
N ARG A 6 3.56 34.28 -40.06
CA ARG A 6 3.98 33.62 -41.32
C ARG A 6 2.86 32.74 -41.87
N ALA A 7 2.69 32.84 -43.18
CA ALA A 7 1.56 32.39 -43.98
C ALA A 7 1.66 30.92 -44.40
N PHE A 8 0.51 30.29 -44.60
CA PHE A 8 0.33 29.04 -45.34
C PHE A 8 0.01 29.36 -46.81
N LEU A 9 0.62 28.61 -47.73
CA LEU A 9 0.31 28.59 -49.16
C LEU A 9 -0.23 27.20 -49.56
N THR A 10 -1.18 27.22 -50.46
CA THR A 10 -2.10 26.16 -50.93
C THR A 10 -1.67 25.53 -52.27
N LEU A 11 -2.52 24.59 -52.76
CA LEU A 11 -2.68 23.99 -54.11
C LEU A 11 -1.99 22.62 -54.34
N ALA A 12 -2.55 21.66 -55.09
CA ALA A 12 -3.77 21.59 -55.92
C ALA A 12 -4.15 20.12 -56.21
N ALA A 13 -5.41 19.92 -56.58
CA ALA A 13 -6.05 18.67 -56.98
C ALA A 13 -5.69 18.18 -58.40
N GLY A 14 -5.97 16.91 -58.69
CA GLY A 14 -5.98 16.34 -60.03
C GLY A 14 -6.87 15.10 -60.11
N SER A 15 -8.02 15.24 -60.77
CA SER A 15 -8.99 14.18 -61.07
C SER A 15 -8.75 13.61 -62.48
N GLY A 16 -8.97 12.31 -62.68
CA GLY A 16 -8.98 11.68 -64.00
C GLY A 16 -9.96 10.51 -64.03
N LEU A 17 -10.98 10.61 -64.88
CA LEU A 17 -12.07 9.67 -65.08
C LEU A 17 -12.12 9.34 -66.59
N MET A 18 -12.19 8.06 -66.99
CA MET A 18 -12.81 7.65 -68.26
C MET A 18 -13.22 6.16 -68.28
N ALA A 19 -14.46 6.00 -68.72
CA ALA A 19 -15.29 4.85 -69.12
C ALA A 19 -14.81 4.17 -70.44
N LEU A 20 -15.33 3.07 -71.04
CA LEU A 20 -16.43 2.10 -70.85
C LEU A 20 -16.22 0.89 -71.84
N ALA A 21 -17.09 -0.13 -71.74
CA ALA A 21 -17.49 -1.18 -72.73
C ALA A 21 -16.66 -2.49 -72.75
N GLY A 22 -17.21 -3.71 -72.92
CA GLY A 22 -18.56 -4.20 -73.27
C GLY A 22 -18.59 -5.76 -73.26
N CYS A 23 -19.77 -6.34 -73.45
CA CYS A 23 -20.27 -7.69 -73.10
C CYS A 23 -19.63 -8.95 -73.73
N ALA A 24 -19.74 -10.10 -73.03
CA ALA A 24 -20.28 -11.37 -73.56
C ALA A 24 -20.63 -12.34 -72.42
N ALA A 25 -21.80 -12.99 -72.50
CA ALA A 25 -22.27 -14.01 -71.56
C ALA A 25 -21.88 -15.42 -72.03
N LEU A 26 -21.46 -16.29 -71.11
CA LEU A 26 -21.51 -17.75 -71.27
C LEU A 26 -22.01 -18.38 -69.97
N SER A 27 -23.08 -19.15 -70.09
CA SER A 27 -23.66 -19.98 -69.04
C SER A 27 -22.76 -21.18 -68.75
N ALA A 28 -22.45 -21.41 -67.48
CA ALA A 28 -22.05 -22.73 -66.98
C ALA A 28 -22.65 -22.91 -65.58
N SER A 29 -23.68 -23.74 -65.52
CA SER A 29 -24.24 -24.31 -64.31
C SER A 29 -23.23 -25.26 -63.68
N GLY A 30 -22.71 -24.88 -62.51
CA GLY A 30 -21.95 -25.76 -61.63
C GLY A 30 -22.39 -25.49 -60.19
N GLU A 31 -23.28 -26.33 -59.68
CA GLU A 31 -23.48 -26.48 -58.24
C GLU A 31 -22.22 -27.15 -57.66
N GLU A 32 -21.20 -26.35 -57.36
CA GLU A 32 -20.21 -26.75 -56.36
C GLU A 32 -20.71 -26.28 -55.00
N SER A 33 -21.06 -27.27 -54.17
CA SER A 33 -21.22 -27.12 -52.73
C SER A 33 -19.92 -26.54 -52.17
N ARG A 34 -19.86 -25.21 -52.07
CA ARG A 34 -18.81 -24.52 -51.34
C ARG A 34 -19.02 -24.84 -49.87
N ALA A 35 -18.28 -25.83 -49.38
CA ALA A 35 -18.12 -26.06 -47.95
C ALA A 35 -17.89 -24.70 -47.30
N GLY A 36 -18.82 -24.27 -46.44
CA GLY A 36 -18.73 -23.00 -45.77
C GLY A 36 -17.38 -22.90 -45.08
N THR A 37 -16.60 -21.88 -45.43
CA THR A 37 -15.38 -21.54 -44.70
C THR A 37 -15.76 -21.48 -43.22
N PRO A 38 -15.12 -22.24 -42.31
CA PRO A 38 -15.46 -22.14 -40.90
C PRO A 38 -15.25 -20.69 -40.49
N THR A 39 -16.34 -20.04 -40.10
CA THR A 39 -16.27 -18.69 -39.54
C THR A 39 -15.33 -18.79 -38.34
N PRO A 40 -14.22 -18.04 -38.29
CA PRO A 40 -13.38 -18.05 -37.10
C PRO A 40 -14.26 -17.59 -35.94
N THR A 41 -14.55 -18.51 -35.02
CA THR A 41 -15.14 -18.15 -33.74
C THR A 41 -14.10 -17.30 -33.04
N LEU A 42 -14.32 -15.98 -33.02
CA LEU A 42 -13.55 -15.08 -32.18
C LEU A 42 -13.65 -15.62 -30.76
N SER A 43 -12.55 -16.17 -30.25
CA SER A 43 -12.46 -16.55 -28.84
C SER A 43 -12.74 -15.29 -28.04
N ALA A 44 -13.77 -15.31 -27.20
CA ALA A 44 -14.08 -14.17 -26.35
C ALA A 44 -12.84 -13.83 -25.52
N GLY A 45 -12.50 -12.55 -25.48
CA GLY A 45 -11.37 -12.05 -24.71
C GLY A 45 -11.51 -12.35 -23.22
N PRO A 46 -10.43 -12.18 -22.44
CA PRO A 46 -10.45 -12.36 -21.00
C PRO A 46 -11.57 -11.54 -20.35
N ALA A 47 -12.34 -12.18 -19.46
CA ALA A 47 -13.45 -11.52 -18.76
C ALA A 47 -13.54 -12.05 -17.33
N VAL A 48 -13.66 -11.14 -16.36
CA VAL A 48 -13.86 -11.47 -14.94
C VAL A 48 -15.32 -11.30 -14.57
N THR A 49 -15.95 -12.36 -14.09
CA THR A 49 -17.38 -12.35 -13.73
C THR A 49 -17.59 -12.12 -12.24
N ALA A 50 -16.69 -12.63 -11.38
CA ALA A 50 -16.83 -12.54 -9.93
C ALA A 50 -15.48 -12.42 -9.20
N ALA A 51 -15.54 -11.87 -7.99
CA ALA A 51 -14.47 -11.81 -7.01
C ALA A 51 -14.98 -12.42 -5.70
N SER A 52 -14.17 -13.24 -5.03
CA SER A 52 -14.58 -13.94 -3.79
C SER A 52 -14.90 -12.99 -2.63
N VAL A 53 -14.14 -11.89 -2.52
CA VAL A 53 -14.32 -10.81 -1.56
C VAL A 53 -13.97 -9.49 -2.24
N ALA A 54 -14.63 -8.40 -1.84
CA ALA A 54 -14.44 -7.07 -2.41
C ALA A 54 -14.08 -6.01 -1.36
N ILE A 55 -13.84 -6.41 -0.11
CA ILE A 55 -13.48 -5.55 1.01
C ILE A 55 -12.34 -6.22 1.77
N GLY A 56 -11.40 -5.44 2.31
CA GLY A 56 -10.38 -5.95 3.23
C GLY A 56 -9.51 -4.89 3.87
N SER A 57 -8.45 -5.36 4.54
CA SER A 57 -7.58 -4.58 5.43
C SER A 57 -6.73 -3.53 4.71
N LEU A 58 -6.58 -2.35 5.33
CA LEU A 58 -5.66 -1.29 4.87
C LEU A 58 -4.21 -1.79 4.76
N SER A 59 -3.82 -2.71 5.65
CA SER A 59 -2.50 -3.33 5.65
C SER A 59 -2.28 -4.33 4.51
N GLY A 60 -3.33 -4.65 3.73
CA GLY A 60 -3.28 -5.65 2.67
C GLY A 60 -3.43 -7.07 3.21
N GLY A 61 -2.91 -8.06 2.47
CA GLY A 61 -2.93 -9.46 2.90
C GLY A 61 -4.25 -10.21 2.66
N THR A 62 -5.26 -9.57 2.09
CA THR A 62 -6.54 -10.23 1.79
C THR A 62 -6.37 -11.10 0.54
N THR A 63 -6.65 -12.40 0.66
CA THR A 63 -6.64 -13.31 -0.50
C THR A 63 -7.94 -13.15 -1.29
N VAL A 64 -7.83 -12.75 -2.55
CA VAL A 64 -8.95 -12.55 -3.47
C VAL A 64 -8.83 -13.54 -4.63
N ARG A 65 -9.92 -14.27 -4.90
CA ARG A 65 -10.05 -15.15 -6.06
C ARG A 65 -10.97 -14.50 -7.09
N LEU A 66 -10.45 -14.27 -8.28
CA LEU A 66 -11.22 -13.84 -9.44
C LEU A 66 -11.60 -15.06 -10.27
N THR A 67 -12.87 -15.12 -10.68
CA THR A 67 -13.38 -16.16 -11.58
C THR A 67 -13.88 -15.52 -12.87
N GLY A 68 -13.67 -16.20 -13.99
CA GLY A 68 -13.95 -15.65 -15.31
C GLY A 68 -13.69 -16.63 -16.45
N SER A 69 -13.32 -16.08 -17.60
CA SER A 69 -12.93 -16.81 -18.82
C SER A 69 -11.61 -16.30 -19.37
N SER A 70 -10.85 -17.18 -20.01
CA SER A 70 -9.59 -16.86 -20.70
C SER A 70 -8.56 -16.15 -19.82
N LEU A 71 -8.38 -16.61 -18.57
CA LEU A 71 -7.45 -16.04 -17.60
C LEU A 71 -6.10 -16.75 -17.55
N ALA A 72 -5.88 -17.78 -18.38
CA ALA A 72 -4.68 -18.63 -18.37
C ALA A 72 -3.37 -17.86 -18.61
N GLU A 73 -3.42 -16.69 -19.25
CA GLU A 73 -2.24 -15.89 -19.61
C GLU A 73 -1.99 -14.72 -18.64
N VAL A 74 -2.75 -14.63 -17.55
CA VAL A 74 -2.58 -13.56 -16.54
C VAL A 74 -1.29 -13.79 -15.77
N VAL A 75 -0.42 -12.79 -15.78
CA VAL A 75 0.87 -12.76 -15.06
C VAL A 75 0.94 -11.65 -14.02
N GLY A 76 0.02 -10.68 -14.06
CA GLY A 76 0.00 -9.53 -13.17
C GLY A 76 -1.41 -9.21 -12.66
N VAL A 77 -1.50 -8.69 -11.44
CA VAL A 77 -2.70 -8.12 -10.85
C VAL A 77 -2.31 -6.83 -10.15
N THR A 78 -3.06 -5.76 -10.40
CA THR A 78 -2.89 -4.47 -9.72
C THR A 78 -4.20 -4.10 -9.05
N VAL A 79 -4.12 -3.60 -7.82
CA VAL A 79 -5.26 -3.04 -7.07
C VAL A 79 -5.02 -1.54 -6.92
N GLY A 80 -5.75 -0.74 -7.69
CA GLY A 80 -5.49 0.69 -7.83
C GLY A 80 -4.16 0.92 -8.55
N ALA A 81 -3.19 1.52 -7.86
CA ALA A 81 -1.83 1.74 -8.37
C ALA A 81 -0.82 0.71 -7.87
N ASN A 82 -1.20 -0.16 -6.92
CA ASN A 82 -0.27 -1.05 -6.24
C ASN A 82 -0.34 -2.46 -6.83
N PRO A 83 0.78 -3.06 -7.26
CA PRO A 83 0.81 -4.45 -7.70
C PRO A 83 0.57 -5.40 -6.53
N ALA A 84 -0.12 -6.51 -6.79
CA ALA A 84 -0.30 -7.59 -5.82
C ALA A 84 1.05 -8.24 -5.49
N ALA A 85 1.28 -8.56 -4.22
CA ALA A 85 2.54 -9.16 -3.77
C ALA A 85 2.71 -10.62 -4.19
N SER A 86 1.58 -11.31 -4.44
CA SER A 86 1.58 -12.70 -4.92
C SER A 86 0.37 -12.94 -5.79
N ILE A 87 0.59 -13.73 -6.85
CA ILE A 87 -0.44 -14.12 -7.81
C ILE A 87 -0.27 -15.61 -8.07
N ALA A 88 -1.38 -16.34 -8.09
CA ALA A 88 -1.43 -17.75 -8.43
C ALA A 88 -2.53 -18.00 -9.45
N LEU A 89 -2.14 -18.51 -10.62
CA LEU A 89 -3.08 -19.05 -11.59
C LEU A 89 -3.53 -20.42 -11.10
N ILE A 90 -4.81 -20.55 -10.75
CA ILE A 90 -5.36 -21.83 -10.25
C ILE A 90 -5.76 -22.71 -11.43
N ASP A 91 -6.45 -22.12 -12.41
CA ASP A 91 -6.87 -22.74 -13.66
C ASP A 91 -7.14 -21.66 -14.72
N ALA A 92 -7.51 -22.07 -15.94
CA ALA A 92 -7.76 -21.16 -17.06
C ALA A 92 -8.89 -20.14 -16.83
N ASN A 93 -9.67 -20.30 -15.77
CA ASN A 93 -10.84 -19.49 -15.43
C ASN A 93 -10.69 -18.82 -14.06
N THR A 94 -9.54 -18.97 -13.40
CA THR A 94 -9.37 -18.59 -12.00
C THR A 94 -7.97 -18.05 -11.71
N VAL A 95 -7.93 -16.83 -11.19
CA VAL A 95 -6.71 -16.20 -10.65
C VAL A 95 -6.92 -15.90 -9.17
N SER A 96 -5.96 -16.27 -8.34
CA SER A 96 -5.89 -15.87 -6.94
C SER A 96 -4.77 -14.87 -6.74
N PHE A 97 -4.97 -13.86 -5.91
CA PHE A 97 -3.93 -12.91 -5.55
C PHE A 97 -4.08 -12.44 -4.11
N VAL A 98 -3.02 -11.85 -3.56
CA VAL A 98 -3.04 -11.20 -2.24
C VAL A 98 -2.98 -9.70 -2.43
N THR A 99 -3.93 -8.98 -1.84
CA THR A 99 -4.02 -7.52 -1.96
C THR A 99 -2.77 -6.86 -1.37
N PRO A 100 -2.19 -5.85 -2.05
CA PRO A 100 -1.17 -5.01 -1.44
C PRO A 100 -1.78 -4.17 -0.31
N ALA A 101 -0.94 -3.46 0.43
CA ALA A 101 -1.42 -2.42 1.34
C ALA A 101 -2.09 -1.28 0.56
N ALA A 102 -3.07 -0.64 1.19
CA ALA A 102 -3.63 0.62 0.74
C ALA A 102 -2.54 1.71 0.75
N VAL A 103 -2.68 2.69 -0.14
CA VAL A 103 -1.79 3.87 -0.15
C VAL A 103 -1.90 4.57 1.20
N ASP A 104 -0.76 4.72 1.88
CA ASP A 104 -0.62 5.40 3.17
C ASP A 104 -1.64 4.94 4.23
N TYR A 105 -2.02 3.66 4.17
CA TYR A 105 -3.00 3.04 5.06
C TYR A 105 -4.32 3.85 5.17
N GLN A 106 -4.79 4.43 4.05
CA GLN A 106 -6.06 5.16 4.00
C GLN A 106 -7.17 4.36 3.30
N PRO A 107 -8.43 4.47 3.76
CA PRO A 107 -9.58 3.85 3.10
C PRO A 107 -9.75 4.34 1.66
N ALA A 108 -9.98 3.41 0.74
CA ALA A 108 -10.18 3.72 -0.67
C ALA A 108 -10.92 2.60 -1.40
N ASN A 109 -11.68 2.95 -2.43
CA ASN A 109 -12.14 1.99 -3.43
C ASN A 109 -11.14 1.97 -4.59
N ALA A 110 -10.55 0.82 -4.87
CA ALA A 110 -9.50 0.66 -5.85
C ALA A 110 -9.95 -0.31 -6.96
N PRO A 111 -9.82 0.05 -8.25
CA PRO A 111 -10.10 -0.87 -9.34
C PRO A 111 -9.13 -2.05 -9.33
N ILE A 112 -9.58 -3.22 -9.76
CA ILE A 112 -8.72 -4.39 -9.98
C ILE A 112 -8.46 -4.51 -11.48
N THR A 113 -7.19 -4.55 -11.86
CA THR A 113 -6.77 -4.80 -13.26
C THR A 113 -5.87 -6.02 -13.33
N LEU A 114 -5.90 -6.70 -14.47
CA LEU A 114 -5.01 -7.83 -14.76
C LEU A 114 -4.04 -7.46 -15.86
N THR A 115 -2.86 -8.07 -15.86
CA THR A 115 -1.88 -7.94 -16.92
C THR A 115 -1.59 -9.33 -17.50
N GLN A 116 -1.72 -9.46 -18.82
CA GLN A 116 -1.37 -10.67 -19.55
C GLN A 116 0.13 -10.72 -19.87
N ALA A 117 0.62 -11.91 -20.24
CA ALA A 117 2.02 -12.14 -20.59
C ALA A 117 2.52 -11.27 -21.76
N ASP A 118 1.63 -10.85 -22.67
CA ASP A 118 1.93 -9.93 -23.78
C ASP A 118 1.93 -8.44 -23.37
N GLY A 119 1.67 -8.14 -22.10
CA GLY A 119 1.57 -6.78 -21.55
C GLY A 119 0.17 -6.16 -21.65
N THR A 120 -0.81 -6.86 -22.23
CA THR A 120 -2.19 -6.36 -22.33
C THR A 120 -2.80 -6.19 -20.93
N VAL A 121 -3.41 -5.04 -20.67
CA VAL A 121 -4.12 -4.75 -19.42
C VAL A 121 -5.62 -5.01 -19.61
N ILE A 122 -6.19 -5.82 -18.73
CA ILE A 122 -7.62 -6.14 -18.70
C ILE A 122 -8.26 -5.36 -17.54
N ASP A 123 -9.25 -4.52 -17.86
CA ASP A 123 -10.16 -3.97 -16.86
C ASP A 123 -11.17 -5.05 -16.45
N THR A 124 -11.15 -5.41 -15.17
CA THR A 124 -12.05 -6.45 -14.64
C THR A 124 -13.45 -5.94 -14.35
N ALA A 125 -13.66 -4.61 -14.39
CA ALA A 125 -14.81 -3.90 -13.85
C ALA A 125 -15.12 -4.24 -12.38
N LYS A 126 -14.16 -4.83 -11.65
CA LYS A 126 -14.25 -5.11 -10.21
C LYS A 126 -13.48 -4.04 -9.45
N GLN A 127 -13.94 -3.79 -8.22
CA GLN A 127 -13.28 -2.91 -7.28
C GLN A 127 -13.05 -3.65 -5.97
N PHE A 128 -12.01 -3.23 -5.25
CA PHE A 128 -11.70 -3.65 -3.90
C PHE A 128 -11.76 -2.44 -2.97
N SER A 129 -12.47 -2.56 -1.85
CA SER A 129 -12.64 -1.51 -0.85
C SER A 129 -11.72 -1.76 0.33
N TYR A 130 -10.70 -0.92 0.49
CA TYR A 130 -9.82 -0.90 1.64
C TYR A 130 -10.51 -0.21 2.82
N GLN A 131 -10.55 -0.89 3.97
CA GLN A 131 -11.19 -0.41 5.19
C GLN A 131 -10.34 -0.74 6.43
N ALA A 132 -10.48 0.10 7.47
CA ALA A 132 -9.88 -0.16 8.78
C ALA A 132 -10.64 -1.30 9.50
N VAL A 133 -10.21 -2.54 9.29
CA VAL A 133 -10.88 -3.74 9.82
C VAL A 133 -10.12 -4.39 10.98
N THR A 134 -8.82 -4.10 11.11
CA THR A 134 -7.99 -4.59 12.22
C THR A 134 -7.57 -3.44 13.15
N SER A 135 -7.07 -3.79 14.35
CA SER A 135 -6.47 -2.83 15.28
C SER A 135 -5.22 -2.16 14.68
N VAL A 136 -4.39 -2.95 13.98
CA VAL A 136 -3.21 -2.47 13.25
C VAL A 136 -3.60 -1.47 12.15
N ASP A 137 -4.68 -1.73 11.42
CA ASP A 137 -5.17 -0.77 10.41
C ASP A 137 -5.52 0.57 11.04
N LYS A 138 -6.22 0.58 12.18
CA LYS A 138 -6.58 1.82 12.87
C LYS A 138 -5.35 2.57 13.37
N GLN A 139 -4.36 1.84 13.90
CA GLN A 139 -3.10 2.42 14.34
C GLN A 139 -2.36 3.11 13.19
N LEU A 140 -2.15 2.41 12.08
CA LEU A 140 -1.40 2.94 10.94
C LEU A 140 -2.19 4.00 10.18
N GLN A 141 -3.52 3.86 10.07
CA GLN A 141 -4.37 4.91 9.54
C GLN A 141 -4.21 6.20 10.34
N TYR A 142 -4.23 6.12 11.67
CA TYR A 142 -3.98 7.27 12.53
C TYR A 142 -2.58 7.83 12.31
N ALA A 143 -1.56 6.98 12.39
CA ALA A 143 -0.17 7.40 12.24
C ALA A 143 0.06 8.13 10.90
N PHE A 144 -0.46 7.60 9.79
CA PHE A 144 -0.31 8.19 8.47
C PHE A 144 -1.22 9.41 8.22
N THR A 145 -2.27 9.60 9.02
CA THR A 145 -3.05 10.84 9.00
C THR A 145 -2.30 11.98 9.71
N TYR A 146 -1.64 11.67 10.84
CA TYR A 146 -1.17 12.68 11.78
C TYR A 146 0.36 12.87 11.85
N TRP A 147 1.18 12.07 11.15
CA TRP A 147 2.66 12.13 11.22
C TRP A 147 3.27 13.50 10.89
N GLN A 148 2.57 14.34 10.11
CA GLN A 148 2.98 15.71 9.79
C GLN A 148 1.88 16.74 10.16
N ASN A 149 0.62 16.31 10.19
CA ASN A 149 -0.51 17.17 10.54
C ASN A 149 -0.93 16.83 11.96
N TYR A 150 -0.29 17.42 12.96
CA TYR A 150 -0.45 17.03 14.36
C TYR A 150 -1.92 17.15 14.84
N ASN A 151 -2.40 16.18 15.63
CA ASN A 151 -3.74 16.19 16.21
C ASN A 151 -3.83 17.11 17.44
N LEU A 152 -3.55 18.40 17.24
CA LEU A 152 -3.37 19.37 18.32
C LEU A 152 -4.65 19.58 19.15
N ALA A 153 -5.82 19.45 18.53
CA ALA A 153 -7.10 19.69 19.19
C ALA A 153 -7.44 18.60 20.23
N GLU A 154 -6.95 17.38 20.04
CA GLU A 154 -7.23 16.25 20.92
C GLU A 154 -6.07 16.00 21.90
N TRP A 155 -4.83 16.09 21.42
CA TRP A 155 -3.65 15.63 22.16
C TRP A 155 -2.59 16.70 22.43
N GLY A 156 -2.72 17.87 21.80
CA GLY A 156 -1.71 18.91 21.91
C GLY A 156 -0.37 18.49 21.33
N ILE A 157 0.71 19.14 21.78
CA ILE A 157 2.09 18.86 21.38
C ILE A 157 3.03 19.05 22.57
N PHE A 158 4.07 18.21 22.64
CA PHE A 158 5.15 18.31 23.61
C PHE A 158 6.45 18.64 22.88
N SER A 159 6.89 19.91 22.91
CA SER A 159 8.00 20.41 22.06
C SER A 159 9.27 19.57 22.07
N ASP A 160 9.62 18.95 23.21
CA ASP A 160 10.85 18.16 23.36
C ASP A 160 10.60 16.64 23.42
N ASN A 161 9.36 16.19 23.54
CA ASN A 161 9.01 14.78 23.84
C ASN A 161 7.84 14.26 23.00
N ASP A 162 7.56 14.89 21.85
CA ASP A 162 6.36 14.54 21.08
C ASP A 162 6.40 13.14 20.47
N CYS A 163 7.57 12.51 20.38
CA CYS A 163 7.69 11.13 19.96
C CYS A 163 6.85 10.17 20.82
N GLY A 164 6.93 10.27 22.15
CA GLY A 164 6.11 9.48 23.07
C GLY A 164 4.62 9.83 22.94
N ASN A 165 4.30 11.12 22.89
CA ASN A 165 2.94 11.60 22.71
C ASN A 165 2.30 11.01 21.45
N PHE A 166 2.98 11.10 20.29
CA PHE A 166 2.50 10.58 19.02
C PHE A 166 2.29 9.06 19.07
N VAL A 167 3.31 8.30 19.50
CA VAL A 167 3.21 6.83 19.53
C VAL A 167 2.03 6.40 20.40
N ASN A 168 1.84 7.02 21.57
CA ASN A 168 0.76 6.69 22.47
C ASN A 168 -0.64 7.03 21.91
N GLN A 169 -0.77 8.12 21.14
CA GLN A 169 -2.00 8.38 20.36
C GLN A 169 -2.29 7.25 19.36
N THR A 170 -1.27 6.73 18.67
CA THR A 170 -1.46 5.60 17.74
C THR A 170 -1.95 4.35 18.47
N LEU A 171 -1.48 4.12 19.71
CA LEU A 171 -1.91 2.99 20.53
C LEU A 171 -3.35 3.14 21.02
N VAL A 172 -3.80 4.36 21.35
CA VAL A 172 -5.21 4.64 21.59
C VAL A 172 -6.04 4.34 20.33
N ALA A 173 -5.61 4.80 19.16
CA ALA A 173 -6.29 4.52 17.89
C ALA A 173 -6.33 3.01 17.57
N ARG A 174 -5.27 2.26 17.92
CA ARG A 174 -5.21 0.79 17.84
C ARG A 174 -6.32 0.13 18.67
N GLY A 175 -6.76 0.79 19.73
CA GLY A 175 -7.83 0.35 20.63
C GLY A 175 -7.40 0.17 22.08
N TRP A 176 -6.20 0.61 22.48
CA TRP A 176 -5.81 0.60 23.88
C TRP A 176 -6.60 1.66 24.67
N ALA A 177 -7.05 1.27 25.86
CA ALA A 177 -7.68 2.19 26.80
C ALA A 177 -6.62 2.81 27.70
N GLN A 178 -6.72 4.13 27.91
CA GLN A 178 -5.96 4.83 28.92
C GLN A 178 -6.29 4.30 30.33
N ASN A 179 -5.34 4.39 31.24
CA ASN A 179 -5.49 4.01 32.65
C ASN A 179 -4.66 4.93 33.55
N THR A 180 -4.66 4.69 34.86
CA THR A 180 -3.97 5.57 35.82
C THR A 180 -2.45 5.65 35.64
N ASP A 181 -1.84 4.63 35.04
CA ASP A 181 -0.39 4.52 34.88
C ASP A 181 0.06 4.93 33.47
N TRP A 182 -0.89 5.12 32.53
CA TRP A 182 -0.67 5.50 31.13
C TRP A 182 -1.88 6.28 30.60
N TYR A 183 -1.75 7.61 30.60
CA TYR A 183 -2.77 8.55 30.14
C TYR A 183 -2.20 9.91 29.72
N SER A 184 -3.00 10.66 28.96
CA SER A 184 -2.86 12.09 28.71
C SER A 184 -4.22 12.75 28.66
N ASP A 185 -4.42 13.70 29.57
CA ASP A 185 -5.52 14.67 29.60
C ASP A 185 -5.00 16.08 29.28
N TYR A 186 -3.83 16.16 28.63
CA TYR A 186 -3.00 17.36 28.53
C TYR A 186 -3.74 18.57 27.93
N VAL A 187 -4.52 18.37 26.88
CA VAL A 187 -5.33 19.46 26.27
C VAL A 187 -6.43 19.94 27.21
N SER A 188 -6.98 19.05 28.02
CA SER A 188 -8.14 19.37 28.87
C SER A 188 -7.74 20.13 30.14
N ASN A 189 -6.64 19.73 30.78
CA ASN A 189 -6.25 20.25 32.10
C ASN A 189 -4.73 20.28 32.33
N GLY A 190 -3.91 19.89 31.35
CA GLY A 190 -2.46 19.84 31.45
C GLY A 190 -1.90 18.59 32.14
N ASP A 191 -2.74 17.63 32.53
CA ASP A 191 -2.32 16.41 33.24
C ASP A 191 -1.96 15.27 32.26
N TYR A 192 -0.97 14.48 32.63
CA TYR A 192 -0.49 13.32 31.88
C TYR A 192 0.44 12.45 32.75
N SER A 193 0.49 11.16 32.43
CA SER A 193 1.47 10.24 33.03
C SER A 193 2.86 10.39 32.39
N LEU A 194 3.93 10.13 33.15
CA LEU A 194 5.29 10.14 32.59
C LEU A 194 5.48 9.09 31.50
N SER A 195 4.84 7.92 31.63
CA SER A 195 4.82 6.85 30.62
C SER A 195 4.16 7.26 29.30
N TRP A 196 3.45 8.40 29.26
CA TRP A 196 2.86 8.93 28.04
C TRP A 196 3.87 9.71 27.18
N ILE A 197 4.87 10.36 27.77
CA ILE A 197 5.77 11.25 27.03
C ILE A 197 7.24 10.90 27.15
N ARG A 198 7.66 10.23 28.23
CA ARG A 198 9.08 9.96 28.49
C ARG A 198 9.47 8.57 28.04
N GLY A 199 10.58 8.45 27.31
CA GLY A 199 11.04 7.19 26.73
C GLY A 199 11.25 6.08 27.77
N THR A 200 11.93 6.37 28.88
CA THR A 200 12.19 5.36 29.93
C THR A 200 10.90 4.86 30.59
N GLU A 201 10.02 5.76 31.03
CA GLU A 201 8.77 5.37 31.68
C GLU A 201 7.79 4.69 30.70
N MET A 202 7.83 5.07 29.42
CA MET A 202 7.09 4.38 28.37
C MET A 202 7.63 2.98 28.12
N ASP A 203 8.96 2.81 28.12
CA ASP A 203 9.62 1.52 28.00
C ASP A 203 9.19 0.57 29.14
N ASP A 204 9.25 1.05 30.38
CA ASP A 204 8.81 0.30 31.56
C ASP A 204 7.32 -0.07 31.48
N TYR A 205 6.47 0.85 31.05
CA TYR A 205 5.05 0.58 30.88
C TYR A 205 4.82 -0.50 29.82
N LEU A 206 5.44 -0.37 28.63
CA LEU A 206 5.32 -1.38 27.57
C LEU A 206 5.87 -2.74 28.01
N ALA A 207 6.95 -2.80 28.79
CA ALA A 207 7.51 -4.03 29.36
C ALA A 207 6.57 -4.70 30.37
N SER A 208 5.79 -3.92 31.12
CA SER A 208 4.87 -4.43 32.15
C SER A 208 3.62 -5.09 31.59
N ARG A 209 3.30 -4.82 30.32
CA ARG A 209 2.04 -5.23 29.71
C ARG A 209 2.03 -6.71 29.29
N PRO A 210 0.89 -7.41 29.46
CA PRO A 210 0.79 -8.82 29.08
C PRO A 210 0.58 -9.04 27.57
N ASP A 211 0.19 -8.00 26.83
CA ASP A 211 -0.08 -8.03 25.38
C ASP A 211 1.08 -7.51 24.53
N THR A 212 2.25 -7.31 25.15
CA THR A 212 3.49 -6.91 24.49
C THR A 212 4.53 -8.01 24.62
N THR A 213 5.49 -8.05 23.68
CA THR A 213 6.66 -8.93 23.75
C THR A 213 7.88 -8.13 23.36
N ARG A 214 8.87 -8.02 24.26
CA ARG A 214 10.14 -7.37 23.94
C ARG A 214 10.89 -8.17 22.89
N LEU A 215 11.41 -7.48 21.87
CA LEU A 215 12.24 -8.01 20.80
C LEU A 215 13.50 -7.16 20.69
N GLU A 216 14.64 -7.81 20.42
CA GLU A 216 15.90 -7.12 20.20
C GLU A 216 16.14 -6.83 18.71
N LEU A 217 17.15 -6.04 18.38
CA LEU A 217 17.59 -5.85 16.98
C LEU A 217 17.84 -7.18 16.24
N ALA A 218 18.32 -8.21 16.95
CA ALA A 218 18.55 -9.55 16.40
C ALA A 218 17.25 -10.29 16.03
N ASP A 219 16.12 -9.92 16.64
CA ASP A 219 14.80 -10.50 16.38
C ASP A 219 14.08 -9.85 15.18
N ARG A 220 14.79 -9.11 14.33
CA ARG A 220 14.21 -8.32 13.23
C ARG A 220 13.21 -9.09 12.35
N ALA A 221 13.44 -10.38 12.13
CA ALA A 221 12.55 -11.25 11.36
C ALA A 221 11.18 -11.50 12.01
N ARG A 222 11.01 -11.18 13.29
CA ARG A 222 9.77 -11.33 14.06
C ARG A 222 8.97 -10.02 14.14
N LEU A 223 9.55 -8.90 13.70
CA LEU A 223 8.87 -7.61 13.72
C LEU A 223 7.71 -7.58 12.75
N LYS A 224 6.65 -6.87 13.13
CA LYS A 224 5.48 -6.61 12.31
C LYS A 224 5.12 -5.13 12.34
N ILE A 225 4.36 -4.69 11.33
CA ILE A 225 3.82 -3.33 11.29
C ILE A 225 2.91 -3.09 12.51
N GLY A 226 2.98 -1.87 13.06
CA GLY A 226 2.30 -1.50 14.30
C GLY A 226 3.07 -1.86 15.59
N ASP A 227 4.20 -2.55 15.50
CA ASP A 227 5.12 -2.70 16.64
C ASP A 227 5.74 -1.34 17.00
N VAL A 228 6.17 -1.17 18.25
CA VAL A 228 6.78 0.08 18.75
C VAL A 228 8.28 -0.14 18.89
N VAL A 229 9.08 0.82 18.42
CA VAL A 229 10.53 0.85 18.65
C VAL A 229 10.86 1.85 19.75
N MET A 230 11.76 1.45 20.65
CA MET A 230 12.37 2.32 21.66
C MET A 230 13.84 2.49 21.28
N PHE A 231 14.30 3.74 21.23
CA PHE A 231 15.67 4.10 20.91
C PHE A 231 16.37 4.66 22.13
N ASP A 232 17.63 4.29 22.28
CA ASP A 232 18.59 4.96 23.16
C ASP A 232 19.70 5.49 22.24
N TRP A 233 19.75 6.82 22.06
CA TRP A 233 20.71 7.45 21.16
C TRP A 233 22.10 7.57 21.77
N ASP A 234 22.22 7.50 23.09
CA ASP A 234 23.48 7.65 23.82
C ASP A 234 23.60 6.60 24.94
N PRO A 235 23.68 5.31 24.56
CA PRO A 235 23.67 4.21 25.52
C PRO A 235 24.94 4.20 26.39
N GLN A 236 25.96 4.98 26.03
CA GLN A 236 27.16 5.14 26.84
C GLN A 236 26.91 5.95 28.13
N ASN A 237 25.87 6.79 28.14
CA ASN A 237 25.49 7.61 29.28
C ASN A 237 24.42 6.97 30.19
N ASN A 238 23.95 5.76 29.85
CA ASN A 238 23.08 4.92 30.68
C ASN A 238 21.82 5.67 31.21
N ASN A 239 21.25 6.51 30.34
CA ASN A 239 20.02 7.27 30.55
C ASN A 239 18.76 6.50 30.09
N GLY A 240 18.93 5.37 29.41
CA GLY A 240 17.84 4.54 28.90
C GLY A 240 17.18 5.15 27.66
N PRO A 241 16.05 4.59 27.19
CA PRO A 241 15.43 5.04 25.96
C PRO A 241 14.97 6.50 26.02
N ASP A 242 15.25 7.25 24.96
CA ASP A 242 15.00 8.69 24.83
C ASP A 242 14.15 9.06 23.60
N HIS A 243 13.89 8.10 22.71
CA HIS A 243 13.03 8.30 21.55
C HIS A 243 12.22 7.05 21.18
N THR A 244 11.09 7.24 20.50
CA THR A 244 10.21 6.14 20.10
C THR A 244 9.49 6.43 18.78
N MET A 245 9.21 5.38 18.02
CA MET A 245 8.45 5.43 16.77
C MET A 245 7.61 4.15 16.60
N VAL A 246 6.73 4.12 15.59
CA VAL A 246 5.96 2.93 15.20
C VAL A 246 6.57 2.30 13.96
N VAL A 247 6.65 0.97 13.90
CA VAL A 247 7.03 0.22 12.70
C VAL A 247 5.95 0.38 11.63
N SER A 248 6.26 1.12 10.56
CA SER A 248 5.35 1.40 9.45
C SER A 248 5.53 0.45 8.26
N ARG A 249 6.68 -0.23 8.15
CA ARG A 249 6.92 -1.24 7.12
C ARG A 249 8.02 -2.21 7.52
N VAL A 250 7.86 -3.47 7.12
CA VAL A 250 8.89 -4.52 7.20
C VAL A 250 9.14 -5.01 5.79
N VAL A 251 10.36 -4.87 5.29
CA VAL A 251 10.72 -5.15 3.89
C VAL A 251 11.81 -6.23 3.86
N PRO A 252 11.47 -7.47 3.50
CA PRO A 252 12.48 -8.47 3.12
C PRO A 252 13.19 -8.01 1.85
N ASN A 253 14.52 -8.05 1.86
CA ASN A 253 15.37 -7.73 0.71
C ASN A 253 15.89 -9.00 0.05
N ASP A 254 16.31 -8.90 -1.21
CA ASP A 254 16.78 -10.05 -2.01
C ASP A 254 18.06 -10.69 -1.43
N ASP A 255 18.85 -9.94 -0.67
CA ASP A 255 20.05 -10.41 0.02
C ASP A 255 19.76 -11.15 1.34
N GLY A 256 18.48 -11.31 1.70
CA GLY A 256 18.02 -11.93 2.94
C GLY A 256 18.01 -10.98 4.15
N SER A 257 18.45 -9.73 4.00
CA SER A 257 18.29 -8.72 5.03
C SER A 257 16.83 -8.24 5.13
N ILE A 258 16.50 -7.59 6.24
CA ILE A 258 15.17 -6.99 6.45
C ILE A 258 15.37 -5.51 6.76
N SER A 259 14.73 -4.64 5.98
CA SER A 259 14.66 -3.21 6.28
C SER A 259 13.41 -2.90 7.09
N ILE A 260 13.57 -2.14 8.17
CA ILE A 260 12.49 -1.68 9.02
C ILE A 260 12.28 -0.19 8.76
N LYS A 261 11.05 0.19 8.39
CA LYS A 261 10.65 1.58 8.20
C LYS A 261 9.73 2.01 9.33
N LEU A 262 9.85 3.28 9.71
CA LEU A 262 9.24 3.84 10.91
C LEU A 262 8.41 5.09 10.58
N VAL A 263 7.33 5.29 11.35
CA VAL A 263 6.52 6.51 11.38
C VAL A 263 6.56 7.12 12.78
N GLY A 264 6.75 8.44 12.87
CA GLY A 264 6.95 9.12 14.16
C GLY A 264 7.09 10.64 14.04
N HIS A 265 7.11 11.29 15.20
CA HIS A 265 7.36 12.72 15.38
C HIS A 265 8.79 13.01 15.87
N THR A 266 9.09 14.27 16.21
CA THR A 266 10.42 14.85 16.53
C THR A 266 11.35 14.89 15.32
N VAL A 267 11.40 13.81 14.55
CA VAL A 267 11.82 13.80 13.14
C VAL A 267 10.63 13.26 12.35
N ASP A 268 9.74 14.17 11.92
CA ASP A 268 8.52 13.83 11.22
C ASP A 268 8.81 12.99 9.98
N ALA A 269 8.38 11.74 10.00
CA ALA A 269 8.59 10.81 8.92
C ALA A 269 7.52 9.72 8.93
N GLN A 270 7.20 9.19 7.75
CA GLN A 270 6.30 8.05 7.56
C GLN A 270 7.02 6.73 7.20
N TYR A 271 8.27 6.81 6.73
CA TYR A 271 9.09 5.66 6.35
C TYR A 271 10.58 5.85 6.69
N ARG A 272 10.90 6.41 7.87
CA ARG A 272 12.29 6.57 8.32
C ARG A 272 12.95 5.20 8.41
N ASP A 273 14.15 5.07 7.85
CA ASP A 273 14.90 3.81 7.91
C ASP A 273 15.57 3.62 9.27
N LEU A 274 15.37 2.47 9.89
CA LEU A 274 15.95 2.13 11.19
C LEU A 274 17.48 2.14 11.17
N ASP A 275 18.09 1.53 10.16
CA ASP A 275 19.55 1.37 10.10
C ASP A 275 20.22 2.73 9.87
N GLN A 276 19.65 3.56 9.00
CA GLN A 276 20.04 4.97 8.86
C GLN A 276 19.98 5.70 10.21
N ALA A 277 18.90 5.52 10.98
CA ALA A 277 18.70 6.22 12.24
C ALA A 277 19.78 5.87 13.29
N ILE A 278 20.15 4.60 13.43
CA ILE A 278 21.11 4.14 14.46
C ILE A 278 22.58 4.10 14.01
N THR A 279 22.85 4.13 12.71
CA THR A 279 24.23 4.04 12.18
C THR A 279 24.76 5.34 11.59
N VAL A 280 23.89 6.22 11.09
CA VAL A 280 24.29 7.45 10.40
C VAL A 280 23.77 8.69 11.12
N ASP A 281 22.47 8.74 11.44
CA ASP A 281 21.88 9.91 12.10
C ASP A 281 22.35 10.01 13.56
N ASN A 282 22.35 8.89 14.28
CA ASN A 282 22.84 8.76 15.66
C ASN A 282 23.82 7.58 15.77
N PRO A 283 25.07 7.73 15.29
CA PRO A 283 26.02 6.62 15.25
C PRO A 283 26.29 6.01 16.63
N GLY A 284 26.00 4.71 16.77
CA GLY A 284 26.18 3.98 18.03
C GLY A 284 24.93 3.92 18.90
N GLY A 285 23.82 4.52 18.45
CA GLY A 285 22.51 4.35 19.07
C GLY A 285 22.05 2.89 19.03
N THR A 286 21.23 2.52 20.01
CA THR A 286 20.63 1.18 20.11
C THR A 286 19.12 1.26 20.02
N ALA A 287 18.50 0.11 19.75
CA ALA A 287 17.06 0.01 19.72
C ALA A 287 16.59 -1.36 20.21
N HIS A 288 15.41 -1.38 20.79
CA HIS A 288 14.62 -2.59 21.01
C HIS A 288 13.17 -2.30 20.67
N PHE A 289 12.34 -3.33 20.63
CA PHE A 289 10.97 -3.23 20.18
C PHE A 289 10.01 -3.89 21.14
N TYR A 290 8.76 -3.43 21.11
CA TYR A 290 7.63 -4.17 21.66
C TYR A 290 6.75 -4.63 20.52
N SER A 291 6.70 -5.94 20.34
CA SER A 291 5.72 -6.55 19.46
C SER A 291 4.37 -6.60 20.15
N ILE A 292 3.36 -6.02 19.51
CA ILE A 292 2.02 -5.87 20.12
C ILE A 292 1.06 -6.87 19.48
N ALA A 293 0.31 -7.60 20.31
CA ALA A 293 -0.66 -8.60 19.84
C ALA A 293 -1.76 -8.02 18.93
#